data_AF-A0A7C5V0N8-F1
#
_entry.id   AF-A0A7C5V0N8-F1
#
_cell.length_a   1.000
_cell.length_b   1.000
_cell.length_c   1.000
_cell.angle_alpha   90.00
_cell.angle_beta   90.00
_cell.angle_gamma   90.00
#
_symmetry.space_group_name_H-M   'P 1'
#
loop_
_entity.id
_entity.type
_entity.pdbx_description
1 polymer ?
#
loop_
_entity_poly.entity_id
_entity_poly.type
_entity_poly.pdbx_seq_one_letter_code
_entity_poly.pdbx_strand_id
1 'polypeptide(L)'
;WSPDPKNPPLYLDLPFKNGERQPDVLAKWTANAPLTMIDQYIDNLRRYRAIAMDVGDQDGLRFDMMKLHQVLENYGIASSFEVYHGTHTSHVAYRLQDHVIPFFSRNLCFANCQQESRSRPSTPN
;
A
#
# COMPACT_ATOMS: atom_id res chain seq x y z
N TRP A 1 -5.01 -1.49 -14.71
CA TRP A 1 -6.17 -2.40 -14.83
C TRP A 1 -6.97 -2.06 -16.07
N SER A 2 -7.53 -3.05 -16.75
CA SER A 2 -8.25 -2.90 -18.04
C SER A 2 -9.35 -3.97 -18.18
N PRO A 3 -10.35 -3.98 -17.30
CA PRO A 3 -11.44 -4.94 -17.40
C PRO A 3 -12.20 -4.76 -18.72
N ASP A 4 -12.50 -5.88 -19.38
CA ASP A 4 -13.36 -5.95 -20.56
C ASP A 4 -14.26 -7.18 -20.47
N PRO A 5 -15.51 -7.03 -19.96
CA PRO A 5 -16.47 -8.12 -19.84
C PRO A 5 -16.85 -8.78 -21.16
N LYS A 6 -16.55 -8.17 -22.31
CA LYS A 6 -16.84 -8.71 -23.64
C LYS A 6 -15.67 -9.49 -24.24
N ASN A 7 -14.54 -9.59 -23.53
CA ASN A 7 -13.31 -10.22 -24.02
C ASN A 7 -12.94 -11.49 -23.20
N PRO A 8 -13.71 -12.60 -23.35
CA PRO A 8 -13.38 -13.88 -22.70
C PRO A 8 -12.07 -14.46 -23.26
N PRO A 9 -11.37 -15.35 -22.51
CA PRO A 9 -11.77 -15.92 -21.22
C PRO A 9 -11.27 -15.15 -20.00
N LEU A 10 -10.38 -14.17 -20.20
CA LEU A 10 -9.77 -13.42 -19.09
C LEU A 10 -10.59 -12.20 -18.68
N TYR A 11 -11.51 -11.74 -19.55
CA TYR A 11 -12.37 -10.58 -19.34
C TYR A 11 -11.58 -9.29 -19.04
N LEU A 12 -10.43 -9.13 -19.71
CA LEU A 12 -9.55 -7.97 -19.63
C LEU A 12 -8.75 -7.80 -20.93
N ASP A 13 -8.31 -6.57 -21.19
CA ASP A 13 -7.37 -6.29 -22.26
C ASP A 13 -5.93 -6.36 -21.74
N LEU A 14 -5.06 -7.12 -22.41
CA LEU A 14 -3.63 -7.16 -22.05
C LEU A 14 -2.89 -5.95 -22.64
N PRO A 15 -1.82 -5.44 -22.00
CA PRO A 15 -1.05 -4.32 -22.53
C PRO A 15 -0.30 -4.65 -23.83
N PHE A 16 -0.27 -5.93 -24.22
CA PHE A 16 0.28 -6.42 -25.47
C PHE A 16 -0.70 -7.37 -26.16
N LYS A 17 -0.74 -7.31 -27.50
CA LYS A 17 -1.49 -8.23 -28.35
C LYS A 17 -0.65 -8.54 -29.59
N ASN A 18 -0.43 -9.82 -29.86
CA ASN A 18 0.40 -10.28 -30.99
C ASN A 18 1.81 -9.67 -31.02
N GLY A 19 2.41 -9.41 -29.85
CA GLY A 19 3.72 -8.78 -29.72
C GLY A 19 3.72 -7.25 -29.82
N GLU A 20 2.60 -6.62 -30.15
CA GLU A 20 2.48 -5.17 -30.22
C GLU A 20 1.90 -4.59 -28.94
N ARG A 21 2.37 -3.39 -28.56
CA ARG A 21 1.83 -2.64 -27.42
C ARG A 21 0.45 -2.09 -27.74
N GLN A 22 -0.44 -2.09 -26.76
CA GLN A 22 -1.77 -1.47 -26.83
C GLN A 22 -1.76 -0.16 -26.01
N PRO A 23 -1.59 1.02 -26.64
CA PRO A 23 -1.34 2.28 -25.93
C PRO A 23 -2.49 2.73 -25.02
N ASP A 24 -3.73 2.50 -25.43
CA ASP A 24 -4.93 2.80 -24.66
C ASP A 24 -5.05 1.91 -23.42
N VAL A 25 -4.72 0.62 -23.55
CA VAL A 25 -4.66 -0.32 -22.42
C VAL A 25 -3.54 0.06 -21.46
N LEU A 26 -2.36 0.41 -21.97
CA LEU A 26 -1.24 0.90 -21.16
C LEU A 26 -1.62 2.18 -20.40
N ALA A 27 -2.28 3.14 -21.07
CA ALA A 27 -2.77 4.36 -20.43
C ALA A 27 -3.77 4.04 -19.31
N LYS A 28 -4.71 3.11 -19.52
CA LYS A 28 -5.62 2.62 -18.46
C LYS A 28 -4.82 2.02 -17.29
N TRP A 29 -3.75 1.28 -17.55
CA TRP A 29 -2.91 0.71 -16.48
C TRP A 29 -2.19 1.77 -15.69
N THR A 30 -1.52 2.71 -16.36
CA THR A 30 -0.82 3.83 -15.71
C THR A 30 -1.77 4.68 -14.88
N ALA A 31 -2.96 5.02 -15.41
CA ALA A 31 -3.95 5.84 -14.71
C ALA A 31 -4.50 5.19 -13.43
N ASN A 32 -4.43 3.86 -13.32
CA ASN A 32 -4.89 3.10 -12.16
C ASN A 32 -3.75 2.49 -11.34
N ALA A 33 -2.51 2.92 -11.54
CA ALA A 33 -1.38 2.50 -10.71
C ALA A 33 -1.40 3.24 -9.36
N PRO A 34 -1.11 2.58 -8.22
CA PRO A 34 -1.13 3.21 -6.91
C PRO A 34 -0.28 4.49 -6.81
N LEU A 35 0.92 4.48 -7.38
CA LEU A 35 1.80 5.66 -7.40
C LEU A 35 1.25 6.82 -8.23
N THR A 36 0.46 6.56 -9.29
CA THR A 36 -0.15 7.62 -10.10
C THR A 36 -1.35 8.25 -9.38
N MET A 37 -2.09 7.44 -8.62
CA MET A 37 -3.32 7.90 -7.98
C MET A 37 -3.11 8.43 -6.57
N ILE A 38 -2.00 8.10 -5.89
CA ILE A 38 -1.82 8.39 -4.46
C ILE A 38 -2.11 9.85 -4.08
N ASP A 39 -1.63 10.83 -4.86
CA ASP A 39 -1.83 12.26 -4.60
C ASP A 39 -3.31 12.63 -4.50
N GLN A 40 -4.15 12.02 -5.36
CA GLN A 40 -5.60 12.25 -5.38
C GLN A 40 -6.31 11.68 -4.15
N TYR A 41 -5.66 10.76 -3.42
CA TYR A 41 -6.23 10.06 -2.28
C TYR A 41 -5.58 10.41 -0.94
N ILE A 42 -4.66 11.39 -0.89
CA ILE A 42 -3.95 11.78 0.35
C ILE A 42 -4.91 12.10 1.50
N ASP A 43 -6.00 12.83 1.25
CA ASP A 43 -6.99 13.14 2.27
C ASP A 43 -7.71 11.88 2.80
N ASN A 44 -7.92 10.88 1.94
CA ASN A 44 -8.47 9.60 2.36
C ASN A 44 -7.46 8.80 3.18
N LEU A 45 -6.20 8.76 2.74
CA LEU A 45 -5.12 8.06 3.44
C LEU A 45 -4.85 8.67 4.83
N ARG A 46 -4.96 9.99 4.98
CA ARG A 46 -4.82 10.70 6.26
C ARG A 46 -5.85 10.27 7.30
N ARG A 47 -6.99 9.73 6.88
CA ARG A 47 -8.05 9.26 7.78
C ARG A 47 -7.77 7.88 8.37
N TYR A 48 -6.82 7.12 7.81
CA TYR A 48 -6.46 5.83 8.37
C TYR A 48 -5.82 5.98 9.74
N ARG A 49 -6.19 5.08 10.66
CA ARG A 49 -5.64 5.04 12.02
C ARG A 49 -4.14 4.79 12.03
N ALA A 50 -3.68 3.92 11.13
CA ALA A 50 -2.28 3.60 10.92
C ALA A 50 -2.10 2.98 9.52
N ILE A 51 -0.90 3.14 8.95
CA ILE A 51 -0.48 2.54 7.68
C ILE A 51 0.87 1.86 7.92
N ALA A 52 0.98 0.60 7.51
CA ALA A 52 2.23 -0.16 7.53
C ALA A 52 2.46 -0.81 6.17
N MET A 53 3.72 -0.84 5.75
CA MET A 53 4.18 -1.35 4.47
C MET A 53 5.46 -2.15 4.68
N ASP A 54 5.64 -3.24 3.95
CA ASP A 54 6.90 -3.97 3.90
C ASP A 54 7.19 -4.52 2.49
N VAL A 55 8.45 -4.84 2.22
CA VAL A 55 8.88 -5.43 0.94
C VAL A 55 10.20 -6.17 1.08
N GLY A 56 10.38 -7.25 0.32
CA GLY A 56 11.65 -7.98 0.25
C GLY A 56 12.75 -7.19 -0.48
N ASP A 57 13.99 -7.29 -0.01
CA ASP A 57 15.17 -6.65 -0.61
C ASP A 57 15.50 -7.15 -2.03
N GLN A 58 15.06 -8.36 -2.38
CA GLN A 58 15.19 -8.96 -3.70
C GLN A 58 13.90 -8.84 -4.53
N ASP A 59 12.85 -8.23 -3.99
CA ASP A 59 11.63 -7.93 -4.74
C ASP A 59 11.89 -6.77 -5.73
N GLY A 60 11.50 -6.94 -6.98
CA GLY A 60 11.55 -5.90 -8.00
C GLY A 60 10.66 -4.69 -7.68
N LEU A 61 9.61 -4.89 -6.86
CA LEU A 61 8.67 -3.84 -6.46
C LEU A 61 9.19 -2.94 -5.33
N ARG A 62 10.34 -3.25 -4.72
CA ARG A 62 10.86 -2.51 -3.56
C ARG A 62 11.04 -1.02 -3.83
N PHE A 63 11.45 -0.64 -5.05
CA PHE A 63 11.66 0.76 -5.40
C PHE A 63 10.36 1.55 -5.46
N ASP A 64 9.29 0.93 -5.93
CA ASP A 64 7.98 1.58 -5.99
C ASP A 64 7.35 1.67 -4.60
N MET A 65 7.58 0.68 -3.74
CA MET A 65 7.21 0.75 -2.32
C MET A 65 7.97 1.86 -1.57
N MET A 66 9.28 2.02 -1.83
CA MET A 66 10.08 3.12 -1.27
C MET A 66 9.53 4.49 -1.71
N LYS A 67 9.17 4.65 -3.00
CA LYS A 67 8.53 5.89 -3.49
C LYS A 67 7.19 6.13 -2.83
N LEU A 68 6.36 5.10 -2.68
CA LEU A 68 5.05 5.20 -2.04
C LEU A 68 5.20 5.72 -0.60
N HIS A 69 6.15 5.16 0.14
CA HIS A 69 6.49 5.63 1.48
C HIS A 69 6.97 7.08 1.50
N GLN A 70 7.88 7.46 0.60
CA GLN A 70 8.37 8.83 0.49
C GLN A 70 7.25 9.83 0.23
N VAL A 71 6.26 9.48 -0.60
CA VAL A 71 5.09 10.34 -0.83
C VAL A 71 4.30 10.54 0.47
N LEU A 72 4.03 9.47 1.23
CA LEU A 72 3.34 9.60 2.51
C LEU A 72 4.11 10.50 3.49
N GLU A 73 5.43 10.35 3.57
CA GLU A 73 6.29 11.23 4.38
C GLU A 73 6.19 12.69 3.95
N ASN A 74 6.26 12.97 2.64
CA ASN A 74 6.19 14.32 2.09
C ASN A 74 4.85 15.02 2.43
N TYR A 75 3.76 14.26 2.48
CA TYR A 75 2.44 14.77 2.92
C TYR A 75 2.25 14.75 4.45
N GLY A 76 3.27 14.33 5.22
CA GLY A 76 3.21 14.24 6.67
C GLY A 76 2.19 13.21 7.17
N ILE A 77 1.99 12.12 6.42
CA ILE A 77 1.14 10.99 6.83
C ILE A 77 2.02 9.96 7.54
N ALA A 78 1.73 9.71 8.81
CA ALA A 78 2.44 8.71 9.59
C ALA A 78 2.24 7.31 9.00
N SER A 79 3.36 6.67 8.66
CA SER A 79 3.40 5.28 8.16
C SER A 79 4.69 4.60 8.61
N SER A 80 4.66 3.27 8.74
CA SER A 80 5.88 2.46 8.96
C SER A 80 6.24 1.73 7.68
N PHE A 81 7.53 1.68 7.34
CA PHE A 81 8.04 0.96 6.18
C PHE A 81 9.25 0.10 6.54
N GLU A 82 9.24 -1.17 6.12
CA GLU A 82 10.34 -2.11 6.35
C GLU A 82 10.78 -2.76 5.04
N VAL A 83 12.09 -2.74 4.77
CA VAL A 83 12.70 -3.61 3.75
C VAL A 83 13.34 -4.78 4.47
N TYR A 84 12.90 -6.00 4.19
CA TYR A 84 13.39 -7.22 4.84
C TYR A 84 14.15 -8.11 3.87
N HIS A 85 15.01 -9.00 4.38
CA HIS A 85 15.72 -9.95 3.52
C HIS A 85 14.74 -10.96 2.91
N GLY A 86 14.57 -10.95 1.59
CA GLY A 86 13.64 -11.84 0.92
C GLY A 86 13.23 -11.42 -0.49
N THR A 87 12.57 -12.34 -1.17
CA THR A 87 11.94 -12.13 -2.48
C THR A 87 10.48 -11.68 -2.31
N HIS A 88 9.77 -11.57 -3.43
CA HIS A 88 8.33 -11.29 -3.47
C HIS A 88 7.47 -12.23 -2.60
N THR A 89 7.92 -13.47 -2.35
CA THR A 89 7.14 -14.49 -1.62
C THR A 89 7.85 -15.03 -0.38
N SER A 90 9.05 -14.55 -0.09
CA SER A 90 9.82 -15.00 1.08
C SER A 90 9.13 -14.61 2.39
N HIS A 91 9.14 -15.53 3.36
CA HIS A 91 8.70 -15.31 4.74
C HIS A 91 7.23 -14.89 4.94
N VAL A 92 6.35 -14.97 3.94
CA VAL A 92 4.95 -14.48 4.02
C VAL A 92 4.21 -14.97 5.27
N ALA A 93 4.35 -16.25 5.65
CA ALA A 93 3.72 -16.78 6.86
C ALA A 93 4.21 -16.09 8.14
N TYR A 94 5.52 -15.84 8.26
CA TYR A 94 6.12 -15.12 9.38
C TYR A 94 5.76 -13.63 9.35
N ARG A 95 5.76 -12.98 8.18
CA ARG A 95 5.32 -11.59 8.03
C ARG A 95 3.87 -11.41 8.52
N LEU A 96 2.99 -12.33 8.15
CA LEU A 96 1.60 -12.32 8.63
C LEU A 96 1.52 -12.50 10.15
N GLN A 97 2.17 -13.54 10.68
CA GLN A 97 2.09 -13.88 12.10
C GLN A 97 2.71 -12.82 13.00
N ASP A 98 3.89 -12.32 12.64
CA ASP A 98 4.74 -11.53 13.55
C ASP A 98 4.63 -10.02 13.30
N HIS A 99 4.14 -9.59 12.12
CA HIS A 99 4.02 -8.18 11.76
C HIS A 99 2.56 -7.75 11.55
N VAL A 100 1.81 -8.45 10.68
CA VAL A 100 0.45 -8.03 10.29
C VAL A 100 -0.56 -8.21 11.41
N ILE A 101 -0.65 -9.40 12.01
CA ILE A 101 -1.59 -9.67 13.12
C ILE A 101 -1.32 -8.73 14.30
N PRO A 102 -0.07 -8.55 14.76
CA PRO A 102 0.24 -7.62 15.84
C PRO A 102 -0.02 -6.15 15.46
N PHE A 103 0.19 -5.75 14.20
CA PHE A 103 -0.15 -4.40 13.73
C PHE A 103 -1.64 -4.11 13.92
N PHE A 104 -2.52 -5.01 13.50
CA PHE A 104 -3.96 -4.83 13.70
C PHE A 104 -4.36 -4.89 15.17
N SER A 105 -3.78 -5.80 15.95
CA SER A 105 -4.04 -5.89 17.39
C SER A 105 -3.73 -4.58 18.13
N ARG A 106 -2.64 -3.89 17.77
CA ARG A 106 -2.27 -2.58 18.36
C ARG A 106 -3.11 -1.41 17.88
N ASN A 107 -3.61 -1.46 16.65
CA ASN A 107 -4.22 -0.29 16.00
C ASN A 107 -5.75 -0.33 15.93
N LEU A 108 -6.35 -1.53 16.00
CA LEU A 108 -7.80 -1.69 16.01
C LEU A 108 -8.34 -1.76 17.43
N CYS A 109 -9.55 -1.23 17.60
CA CYS A 109 -10.32 -1.38 18.82
C CYS A 109 -11.34 -2.50 18.65
N PHE A 110 -11.37 -3.46 19.56
CA PHE A 110 -12.35 -4.56 19.52
C PHE A 110 -13.45 -4.43 20.60
N ALA A 111 -13.19 -3.72 21.71
CA ALA A 111 -14.19 -3.28 22.69
C ALA A 111 -13.65 -2.13 23.58
N ASN A 112 -14.49 -1.15 23.92
CA ASN A 112 -14.29 -0.11 24.96
C ASN A 112 -13.00 0.75 24.91
N CYS A 113 -12.58 1.26 23.74
CA CYS A 113 -11.40 2.17 23.65
C CYS A 113 -11.65 3.63 24.07
N GLN A 114 -12.65 3.88 24.92
CA GLN A 114 -12.89 5.18 25.53
C GLN A 114 -12.03 5.31 26.80
N GLN A 115 -10.72 5.54 26.68
CA GLN A 115 -9.94 6.10 27.81
C GLN A 115 -8.54 6.68 27.52
N GLU A 116 -7.88 6.41 26.40
CA GLU A 116 -6.46 6.80 26.25
C GLU A 116 -6.19 8.12 25.48
N SER A 117 -7.19 8.80 24.93
CA SER A 117 -6.96 10.05 24.18
C SER A 117 -6.84 11.32 25.03
N ARG A 118 -6.93 11.23 26.37
CA ARG A 118 -6.88 12.41 27.26
C ARG A 118 -5.56 12.66 27.99
N SER A 119 -4.54 11.83 27.81
CA SER A 119 -3.24 12.01 28.46
C SER A 119 -2.14 12.33 27.43
N ARG A 120 -2.23 13.50 26.78
CA ARG A 120 -1.00 14.18 26.34
C ARG A 120 -0.43 14.92 27.54
N PRO A 121 0.77 14.60 28.04
CA PRO A 121 1.44 15.45 29.01
C PRO A 121 1.70 16.80 28.36
N SER A 122 1.29 17.88 29.02
CA SER A 122 1.80 19.22 28.73
C SER A 122 3.31 19.22 28.95
N THR A 123 4.09 19.45 27.90
CA THR A 123 5.51 19.80 28.03
C THR A 123 5.61 21.10 28.86
N PRO A 124 6.39 21.14 29.95
CA PRO A 124 6.66 22.38 30.66
C PRO A 124 7.71 23.22 29.89
N ASN A 125 7.40 24.52 29.80
CA ASN A 125 8.17 25.72 29.39
C ASN A 125 9.50 25.56 28.66
#